data_AF-A0A9D1WXI6-F1
#
_entry.id   AF-A0A9D1WXI6-F1
#
_cell.length_a   1.000
_cell.length_b   1.000
_cell.length_c   1.000
_cell.angle_alpha   90.00
_cell.angle_beta   90.00
_cell.angle_gamma   90.00
#
_symmetry.space_group_name_H-M   'P 1'
#
loop_
_entity.id
_entity.type
_entity.pdbx_description
1 polymer ?
#
loop_
_entity_poly.entity_id
_entity_poly.type
_entity_poly.pdbx_seq_one_letter_code
_entity_poly.pdbx_strand_id
1 'polypeptide(L)' 'MVGIILATHGDFAKGILQSGSMIFGDQPNVAAVTLQP' A
#
# COMPACT_ATOMS: atom_id res chain seq x y z
N MET A 1 13.41 -9.57 5.65
CA MET A 1 12.01 -9.47 5.18
C MET A 1 12.05 -8.84 3.79
N VAL A 2 11.21 -9.26 2.85
CA VAL A 2 11.15 -8.69 1.49
C VAL A 2 10.34 -7.39 1.53
N GLY A 3 10.81 -6.33 0.86
CA GLY A 3 10.05 -5.09 0.69
C GLY A 3 9.03 -5.19 -0.45
N ILE A 4 7.85 -4.61 -0.27
CA ILE A 4 6.75 -4.67 -1.25
C ILE A 4 6.32 -3.24 -1.63
N ILE A 5 6.15 -2.99 -2.93
CA ILE A 5 5.60 -1.75 -3.45
C ILE A 5 4.27 -2.03 -4.15
N LEU A 6 3.21 -1.36 -3.71
CA LEU A 6 1.89 -1.36 -4.35
C LEU A 6 1.79 -0.11 -5.23
N ALA A 7 1.66 -0.28 -6.54
CA ALA A 7 1.62 0.84 -7.49
C ALA A 7 0.34 0.82 -8.33
N THR A 8 -0.45 1.89 -8.27
CA THR A 8 -1.69 2.04 -9.05
C THR A 8 -1.88 3.48 -9.55
N HIS A 9 -2.74 3.65 -10.56
CA HIS A 9 -3.30 4.97 -10.85
C HIS A 9 -4.29 5.36 -9.75
N GLY A 10 -4.31 6.64 -9.34
CA GLY A 10 -5.16 7.10 -8.24
C GLY A 10 -4.88 6.37 -6.92
N ASP A 11 -5.79 6.47 -5.96
CA ASP A 11 -5.52 6.09 -4.56
C ASP A 11 -5.81 4.61 -4.22
N PHE A 12 -6.00 3.74 -5.22
CA PHE A 12 -6.36 2.34 -4.96
C PHE A 12 -5.30 1.59 -4.13
N ALA A 13 -4.01 1.76 -4.44
CA ALA A 13 -2.91 1.19 -3.66
C ALA A 13 -2.90 1.62 -2.18
N LYS A 14 -3.29 2.88 -1.89
CA LYS A 14 -3.43 3.36 -0.51
C LYS A 14 -4.58 2.66 0.20
N GLY A 15 -5.69 2.44 -0.49
CA GLY A 15 -6.83 1.66 0.04
C GLY A 15 -6.44 0.22 0.36
N ILE A 16 -5.63 -0.43 -0.49
CA ILE A 16 -5.10 -1.77 -0.21
C ILE A 16 -4.19 -1.76 1.03
N LEU A 17 -3.25 -0.81 1.12
CA LEU A 17 -2.37 -0.68 2.28
C LEU A 17 -3.15 -0.47 3.58
N GLN A 18 -4.15 0.43 3.57
CA GLN A 18 -5.02 0.67 4.71
C GLN A 18 -5.80 -0.59 5.12
N SER A 19 -6.39 -1.29 4.15
CA SER A 19 -7.10 -2.56 4.40
C SER A 19 -6.17 -3.61 4.99
N GLY A 20 -4.95 -3.73 4.46
CA GLY A 20 -3.90 -4.60 4.99
C GLY A 20 -3.55 -4.26 6.44
N SER A 21 -3.35 -2.98 6.76
CA SER A 21 -3.09 -2.53 8.13
C SER A 21 -4.23 -2.84 9.10
N MET A 22 -5.49 -2.74 8.67
CA MET A 22 -6.64 -3.07 9.52
C MET A 22 -6.70 -4.55 9.89
N ILE A 23 -6.28 -5.45 8.98
CA ILE A 23 -6.38 -6.90 9.18
C ILE A 23 -5.12 -7.45 9.85
N PHE A 24 -3.95 -6.96 9.45
CA PHE A 24 -2.66 -7.54 9.80
C PHE A 24 -1.79 -6.64 10.68
N GLY A 25 -2.29 -5.46 11.06
CA GLY A 25 -1.50 -4.44 11.73
C GLY A 25 -0.50 -3.75 10.78
N ASP A 26 0.24 -2.79 11.31
CA ASP A 26 1.17 -1.97 10.52
C ASP A 26 2.21 -2.81 9.79
N GLN A 27 2.39 -2.52 8.50
CA GLN A 27 3.31 -3.22 7.61
C GLN A 27 4.49 -2.30 7.24
N PRO A 28 5.57 -2.22 8.05
CA PRO A 28 6.64 -1.22 7.84
C PRO A 28 7.47 -1.45 6.57
N ASN A 29 7.40 -2.64 5.97
CA ASN A 29 8.12 -2.98 4.73
C ASN A 29 7.22 -2.95 3.48
N VAL A 30 6.04 -2.32 3.57
CA VAL A 30 5.09 -2.17 2.45
C VAL A 30 4.83 -0.68 2.21
N ALA A 31 5.01 -0.23 0.97
CA ALA A 31 4.71 1.14 0.56
C ALA A 31 3.67 1.17 -0.56
N ALA A 32 2.76 2.14 -0.51
CA ALA A 32 1.81 2.41 -1.58
C ALA A 32 2.23 3.67 -2.34
N VAL A 33 2.38 3.56 -3.66
CA VAL A 33 2.67 4.67 -4.57
C VAL A 33 1.53 4.85 -5.55
N THR A 34 1.24 6.10 -5.88
CA THR A 34 0.15 6.47 -6.77
C THR A 34 0.68 7.27 -7.95
N LEU A 35 0.23 6.93 -9.15
CA LEU A 35 0.36 7.80 -10.31
C LEU A 35 -0.89 8.70 -10.37
N GLN A 36 -0.65 9.99 -10.17
CA GLN A 36 -1.64 11.06 -10.38
C GLN A 36 -1.53 11.55 -11.83
N PRO A 37 -2.59 12.16 -12.39
CA PRO A 37 -2.52 12.84 -13.69
C PRO A 37 -1.40 13.88 -13.78
#